data_AF-A0A349PX37-F1
#
_entry.id   AF-A0A349PX37-F1
#
_cell.length_a   1.000
_cell.length_b   1.000
_cell.length_c   1.000
_cell.angle_alpha   90.00
_cell.angle_beta   90.00
_cell.angle_gamma   90.00
#
_symmetry.space_group_name_H-M   'P 1'
#
loop_
_entity.id
_entity.type
_entity.pdbx_description
1 polymer ?
#
loop_
_entity_poly.entity_id
_entity_poly.type
_entity_poly.pdbx_seq_one_letter_code
_entity_poly.pdbx_strand_id
1 'polypeptide(L)'
;AALSVPLYRRFGANAMAALERNPYLLSDSAFGVDFSVCDEIALSMGFGGDASLRTEAGLTFELSHNRDAGGHVFLPREKLLAATAQLLDCDVDAVEKSLDDLIALHRIVQEGVANVTACYLRQSWEDETYVVTRIEAMLADKPDALRGVERVIKEIEREQGVQYAPLQRQAVELAAKEELLLLTGGP
;
A
#
# COMPACT_ATOMS: atom_id res chain seq x y z
N ALA A 1 -3.35 -25.49 15.28
CA ALA A 1 -4.80 -25.21 15.22
C ALA A 1 -5.11 -23.75 14.84
N ALA A 2 -4.31 -22.75 15.23
CA ALA A 2 -4.58 -21.34 14.88
C ALA A 2 -4.42 -21.02 13.38
N LEU A 3 -3.44 -21.63 12.70
CA LEU A 3 -3.14 -21.40 11.27
C LEU A 3 -4.02 -22.20 10.28
N SER A 4 -4.59 -23.33 10.71
CA SER A 4 -5.34 -24.22 9.82
C SER A 4 -6.63 -23.59 9.30
N VAL A 5 -7.29 -22.73 10.10
CA VAL A 5 -8.53 -22.06 9.70
C VAL A 5 -8.29 -20.93 8.68
N PRO A 6 -7.33 -19.99 8.90
CA PRO A 6 -6.97 -18.99 7.90
C PRO A 6 -6.49 -19.60 6.57
N LEU A 7 -5.62 -20.61 6.61
CA LEU A 7 -5.12 -21.28 5.41
C LEU A 7 -6.23 -21.94 4.61
N TYR A 8 -7.15 -22.64 5.28
CA TYR A 8 -8.30 -23.24 4.62
C TYR A 8 -9.25 -22.18 4.05
N ARG A 9 -9.41 -21.02 4.70
CA ARG A 9 -10.20 -19.91 4.13
C ARG A 9 -9.59 -19.35 2.86
N ARG A 10 -8.26 -19.27 2.76
CA ARG A 10 -7.56 -18.70 1.59
C ARG A 10 -7.44 -19.70 0.43
N PHE A 11 -7.08 -20.95 0.71
CA PHE A 11 -6.72 -21.94 -0.30
C PHE A 11 -7.66 -23.14 -0.38
N GLY A 12 -8.65 -23.23 0.51
CA GLY A 12 -9.62 -24.32 0.56
C GLY A 12 -8.95 -25.68 0.74
N ALA A 13 -9.47 -26.68 0.01
CA ALA A 13 -8.93 -28.04 0.02
C ALA A 13 -7.47 -28.12 -0.49
N ASN A 14 -6.98 -27.11 -1.22
CA ASN A 14 -5.63 -27.10 -1.77
C ASN A 14 -4.59 -26.46 -0.84
N ALA A 15 -4.95 -26.11 0.40
CA ALA A 15 -4.04 -25.42 1.32
C ALA A 15 -2.71 -26.15 1.52
N MET A 16 -2.74 -27.47 1.73
CA MET A 16 -1.51 -28.26 1.89
C MET A 16 -0.68 -28.29 0.60
N ALA A 17 -1.32 -28.53 -0.56
CA ALA A 17 -0.63 -28.54 -1.84
C ALA A 17 -0.02 -27.17 -2.21
N ALA A 18 -0.65 -26.06 -1.78
CA ALA A 18 -0.11 -24.72 -1.95
C ALA A 18 1.13 -24.50 -1.09
N LEU A 19 1.10 -24.92 0.18
CA LEU A 19 2.25 -24.82 1.09
C LEU A 19 3.41 -25.73 0.69
N GLU A 20 3.11 -26.94 0.21
CA GLU A 20 4.12 -27.87 -0.33
C GLU A 20 4.82 -27.31 -1.58
N ARG A 21 4.19 -26.39 -2.31
CA ARG A 21 4.79 -25.71 -3.47
C ARG A 21 5.51 -24.44 -3.07
N ASN A 22 4.97 -23.70 -2.11
CA ASN A 22 5.56 -22.46 -1.62
C ASN A 22 5.26 -22.27 -0.12
N PRO A 23 6.17 -22.65 0.79
CA PRO A 23 6.00 -22.50 2.23
C PRO A 23 6.00 -21.03 2.68
N TYR A 24 6.60 -20.13 1.91
CA TYR A 24 6.63 -18.69 2.22
C TYR A 24 5.27 -18.00 2.08
N LEU A 25 4.23 -18.68 1.56
CA LEU A 25 2.86 -18.16 1.61
C LEU A 25 2.40 -17.86 3.06
N LEU A 26 3.03 -18.48 4.06
CA LEU A 26 2.74 -18.24 5.47
C LEU A 26 3.23 -16.88 5.98
N SER A 27 4.20 -16.24 5.31
CA SER A 27 4.71 -14.92 5.73
C SER A 27 3.82 -13.77 5.28
N ASP A 28 2.73 -14.06 4.55
CA ASP A 28 1.68 -13.08 4.27
C ASP A 28 1.06 -12.60 5.59
N SER A 29 0.88 -11.29 5.73
CA SER A 29 0.34 -10.67 6.94
C SER A 29 -1.05 -11.19 7.30
N ALA A 30 -1.79 -11.79 6.35
CA ALA A 30 -3.04 -12.49 6.61
C ALA A 30 -2.91 -13.69 7.58
N PHE A 31 -1.73 -14.29 7.70
CA PHE A 31 -1.49 -15.45 8.57
C PHE A 31 -0.75 -15.11 9.86
N GLY A 32 -0.11 -13.93 9.92
CA GLY A 32 0.58 -13.44 11.11
C GLY A 32 1.74 -14.32 11.57
N VAL A 33 2.39 -15.02 10.64
CA VAL A 33 3.59 -15.82 10.92
C VAL A 33 4.82 -14.98 10.59
N ASP A 34 5.75 -14.91 11.53
CA ASP A 34 7.02 -14.23 11.31
C ASP A 34 7.80 -14.90 10.17
N PHE A 35 8.51 -14.08 9.37
CA PHE A 35 9.27 -14.58 8.24
C PHE A 35 10.32 -15.62 8.66
N SER A 36 10.98 -15.44 9.80
CA SER A 36 11.96 -16.40 10.34
C SER A 36 11.36 -17.78 10.57
N VAL A 37 10.14 -17.84 11.12
CA VAL A 37 9.41 -19.10 11.34
C VAL A 37 9.02 -19.72 9.99
N CYS A 38 8.59 -18.91 9.02
CA CYS A 38 8.30 -19.40 7.67
C CYS A 38 9.54 -19.95 6.98
N ASP A 39 10.69 -19.29 7.14
CA ASP A 39 11.97 -19.69 6.58
C ASP A 39 12.44 -21.02 7.21
N GLU A 40 12.34 -21.17 8.54
CA GLU A 40 12.62 -22.44 9.22
C GLU A 40 11.76 -23.60 8.68
N ILE A 41 10.45 -23.35 8.48
CA ILE A 41 9.54 -24.34 7.89
C ILE A 41 9.98 -24.67 6.45
N ALA A 42 10.28 -23.66 5.63
CA ALA A 42 10.72 -23.84 4.25
C ALA A 42 12.00 -24.68 4.16
N LEU A 43 13.00 -24.38 5.00
CA LEU A 43 14.24 -25.13 5.11
C LEU A 43 13.98 -26.58 5.50
N SER A 44 13.08 -26.83 6.46
CA SER A 44 12.71 -28.19 6.89
C SER A 44 12.00 -28.99 5.78
N MET A 45 11.33 -28.30 4.85
CA MET A 45 10.65 -28.89 3.69
C MET A 45 11.58 -29.09 2.48
N GLY A 46 12.88 -28.77 2.61
CA GLY A 46 13.87 -28.95 1.54
C GLY A 46 14.02 -27.76 0.59
N PHE A 47 13.39 -26.63 0.86
CA PHE A 47 13.49 -25.42 0.04
C PHE A 47 14.78 -24.62 0.27
N GLY A 48 15.68 -25.08 1.14
CA GLY A 48 16.95 -24.38 1.40
C GLY A 48 17.90 -24.27 0.21
N GLY A 49 17.68 -25.05 -0.86
CA GLY A 49 18.40 -24.90 -2.13
C GLY A 49 17.73 -23.95 -3.13
N ASP A 50 16.48 -23.55 -2.90
CA ASP A 50 15.73 -22.66 -3.79
C ASP A 50 15.94 -21.20 -3.36
N ALA A 51 17.13 -20.68 -3.69
CA ALA A 51 17.53 -19.32 -3.37
C ALA A 51 16.58 -18.27 -3.97
N SER A 52 15.98 -18.56 -5.14
CA SER A 52 15.01 -17.68 -5.80
C SER A 52 13.72 -17.55 -4.99
N LEU A 53 13.10 -18.67 -4.60
CA LEU A 53 11.84 -18.62 -3.85
C LEU A 53 12.01 -17.87 -2.51
N ARG A 54 13.12 -18.12 -1.82
CA ARG A 54 13.46 -17.46 -0.55
C ARG A 54 13.69 -15.95 -0.71
N THR A 55 14.43 -15.54 -1.74
CA THR A 55 14.73 -14.11 -1.99
C THR A 55 13.52 -13.35 -2.49
N GLU A 56 12.71 -13.93 -3.37
CA GLU A 56 11.42 -13.36 -3.78
C GLU A 56 10.48 -13.16 -2.59
N ALA A 57 10.38 -14.17 -1.74
CA ALA A 57 9.58 -14.09 -0.52
C ALA A 57 10.09 -12.99 0.41
N GLY A 58 11.40 -12.88 0.62
CA GLY A 58 12.00 -11.82 1.44
C GLY A 58 11.69 -10.42 0.90
N LEU A 59 11.79 -10.21 -0.42
CA LEU A 59 11.46 -8.92 -1.05
C LEU A 59 10.00 -8.53 -0.83
N THR A 60 9.08 -9.46 -1.08
CA THR A 60 7.64 -9.20 -0.89
C THR A 60 7.29 -9.00 0.58
N PHE A 61 7.91 -9.77 1.48
CA PHE A 61 7.76 -9.62 2.92
C PHE A 61 8.20 -8.23 3.37
N GLU A 62 9.41 -7.79 3.00
CA GLU A 62 9.93 -6.47 3.38
C GLU A 62 9.00 -5.33 2.96
N LEU A 63 8.50 -5.36 1.72
CA LEU A 63 7.54 -4.37 1.26
C LEU A 63 6.22 -4.43 2.05
N SER A 64 5.66 -5.62 2.27
CA SER A 64 4.41 -5.77 3.03
C SER A 64 4.56 -5.37 4.50
N HIS A 65 5.69 -5.69 5.12
CA HIS A 65 5.98 -5.38 6.50
C HIS A 65 6.13 -3.87 6.70
N ASN A 66 6.87 -3.19 5.82
CA ASN A 66 7.01 -1.74 5.87
C ASN A 66 5.69 -1.00 5.59
N ARG A 67 4.82 -1.57 4.75
CA ARG A 67 3.46 -1.07 4.54
C ARG A 67 2.62 -1.20 5.80
N ASP A 68 2.57 -2.39 6.39
CA ASP A 68 1.64 -2.70 7.48
C ASP A 68 2.12 -2.10 8.82
N ALA A 69 3.44 -2.05 9.08
CA ALA A 69 4.01 -1.49 10.31
C ALA A 69 4.33 0.00 10.22
N GLY A 70 4.83 0.47 9.08
CA GLY A 70 5.31 1.85 8.88
C GLY A 70 4.37 2.75 8.08
N GLY A 71 3.34 2.20 7.44
CA GLY A 71 2.46 2.94 6.53
C GLY A 71 3.13 3.35 5.21
N HIS A 72 4.26 2.73 4.86
CA HIS A 72 4.98 3.03 3.63
C HIS A 72 4.27 2.44 2.41
N VAL A 73 4.11 3.21 1.33
CA VAL A 73 3.51 2.73 0.07
C VAL A 73 4.56 2.05 -0.82
N PHE A 74 5.80 2.51 -0.74
CA PHE A 74 6.96 1.96 -1.45
C PHE A 74 8.22 2.02 -0.60
N LEU A 75 9.26 1.32 -1.05
CA LEU A 75 10.63 1.49 -0.56
C LEU A 75 11.58 1.86 -1.69
N PRO A 76 12.57 2.73 -1.46
CA PRO A 76 13.66 2.93 -2.43
C PRO A 76 14.39 1.62 -2.71
N ARG A 77 14.72 1.34 -3.99
CA ARG A 77 15.37 0.10 -4.45
C ARG A 77 16.56 -0.30 -3.58
N GLU A 78 17.50 0.62 -3.36
CA GLU A 78 18.70 0.34 -2.56
C GLU A 78 18.38 -0.07 -1.11
N LYS A 79 17.36 0.56 -0.50
CA LYS A 79 16.93 0.23 0.86
C LYS A 79 16.25 -1.14 0.92
N LEU A 80 15.43 -1.45 -0.08
CA LEU A 80 14.78 -2.76 -0.20
C LEU A 80 15.83 -3.86 -0.34
N LEU A 81 16.78 -3.71 -1.27
CA LEU A 81 17.85 -4.68 -1.49
C LEU A 81 18.69 -4.91 -0.23
N ALA A 82 19.12 -3.83 0.44
CA ALA A 82 19.91 -3.93 1.66
C ALA A 82 19.15 -4.59 2.82
N ALA A 83 17.88 -4.22 3.02
CA ALA A 83 17.05 -4.79 4.07
C ALA A 83 16.79 -6.29 3.83
N THR A 84 16.44 -6.68 2.60
CA THR A 84 16.20 -8.09 2.26
C THR A 84 17.48 -8.92 2.34
N ALA A 85 18.61 -8.41 1.87
CA ALA A 85 19.89 -9.12 1.98
C ALA A 85 20.27 -9.36 3.46
N GLN A 86 20.03 -8.38 4.32
CA GLN A 86 20.23 -8.50 5.76
C GLN A 86 19.26 -9.49 6.42
N LEU A 87 17.97 -9.46 6.04
CA LEU A 87 16.96 -10.39 6.55
C LEU A 87 17.32 -11.86 6.25
N LEU A 88 17.83 -12.10 5.04
CA LEU A 88 18.10 -13.45 4.53
C LEU A 88 19.53 -13.94 4.80
N ASP A 89 20.41 -13.07 5.29
CA ASP A 89 21.86 -13.28 5.42
C ASP A 89 22.46 -13.80 4.10
N CYS A 90 22.24 -13.04 3.01
CA CYS A 90 22.66 -13.42 1.66
C CYS A 90 23.26 -12.26 0.87
N ASP A 91 23.81 -12.57 -0.31
CA ASP A 91 24.42 -11.57 -1.19
C ASP A 91 23.37 -10.67 -1.85
N VAL A 92 23.67 -9.38 -1.95
CA VAL A 92 22.80 -8.36 -2.55
C VAL A 92 22.55 -8.67 -4.02
N ASP A 93 23.55 -9.21 -4.74
CA ASP A 93 23.43 -9.58 -6.15
C ASP A 93 22.34 -10.63 -6.38
N ALA A 94 22.16 -11.57 -5.44
CA ALA A 94 21.12 -12.58 -5.52
C ALA A 94 19.72 -11.97 -5.31
N VAL A 95 19.60 -11.02 -4.38
CA VAL A 95 18.36 -10.29 -4.13
C VAL A 95 18.02 -9.39 -5.31
N GLU A 96 19.01 -8.73 -5.91
CA GLU A 96 18.82 -7.86 -7.07
C GLU A 96 18.27 -8.63 -8.27
N LYS A 97 18.82 -9.81 -8.55
CA LYS A 97 18.31 -10.68 -9.60
C LYS A 97 16.84 -11.04 -9.37
N SER A 98 16.49 -11.44 -8.15
CA SER A 98 15.11 -11.80 -7.79
C SER A 98 14.17 -10.59 -7.84
N LEU A 99 14.66 -9.39 -7.53
CA LEU A 99 13.89 -8.15 -7.68
C LEU A 99 13.57 -7.90 -9.16
N ASP A 100 14.56 -8.03 -10.03
CA ASP A 100 14.37 -7.84 -11.47
C ASP A 100 13.41 -8.90 -12.05
N ASP A 101 13.48 -10.15 -11.58
CA ASP A 101 12.53 -11.20 -11.94
C ASP A 101 11.09 -10.85 -11.48
N LEU A 102 10.91 -10.35 -10.25
CA LEU A 102 9.60 -9.91 -9.75
C LEU A 102 9.05 -8.69 -10.50
N ILE A 103 9.92 -7.79 -10.97
CA ILE A 103 9.55 -6.66 -11.82
C ILE A 103 9.10 -7.17 -13.20
N ALA A 104 9.84 -8.10 -13.80
CA ALA A 104 9.48 -8.71 -15.08
C ALA A 104 8.15 -9.50 -15.01
N LEU A 105 7.89 -10.15 -13.88
CA LEU A 105 6.61 -10.80 -13.55
C LEU A 105 5.52 -9.83 -13.12
N HIS A 106 5.79 -8.52 -13.12
CA HIS A 106 4.90 -7.47 -12.72
C HIS A 106 4.43 -7.53 -11.26
N ARG A 107 5.00 -8.37 -10.40
CA ARG A 107 4.61 -8.46 -8.98
C ARG A 107 5.08 -7.25 -8.17
N ILE A 108 6.24 -6.73 -8.54
CA ILE A 108 6.78 -5.46 -8.05
C ILE A 108 6.74 -4.45 -9.19
N VAL A 109 6.35 -3.22 -8.88
CA VAL A 109 6.39 -2.10 -9.82
C VAL A 109 7.54 -1.19 -9.42
N GLN A 110 8.34 -0.78 -10.40
CA GLN A 110 9.45 0.16 -10.19
C GLN A 110 9.18 1.45 -10.93
N GLU A 111 9.20 2.57 -10.21
CA GLU A 111 8.98 3.91 -10.78
C GLU A 111 9.93 4.95 -10.19
N GLY A 112 10.19 6.02 -10.95
CA GLY A 112 10.98 7.15 -10.48
C GLY A 112 10.10 8.14 -9.72
N VAL A 113 10.33 8.30 -8.42
CA VAL A 113 9.55 9.21 -7.55
C VAL A 113 10.51 10.14 -6.82
N ALA A 114 10.37 11.46 -6.98
CA ALA A 114 11.14 12.46 -6.23
C ALA A 114 12.66 12.16 -6.11
N ASN A 115 13.28 11.80 -7.24
CA ASN A 115 14.71 11.42 -7.38
C ASN A 115 15.13 10.09 -6.76
N VAL A 116 14.20 9.22 -6.37
CA VAL A 116 14.48 7.84 -5.97
C VAL A 116 13.83 6.85 -6.93
N THR A 117 14.46 5.69 -7.07
CA THR A 117 13.84 4.52 -7.71
C THR A 117 12.99 3.81 -6.68
N ALA A 118 11.68 4.03 -6.72
CA ALA A 118 10.70 3.46 -5.81
C ALA A 118 10.28 2.07 -6.28
N CYS A 119 10.22 1.11 -5.35
CA CYS A 119 9.74 -0.24 -5.55
C CYS A 119 8.46 -0.45 -4.74
N TYR A 120 7.40 -0.86 -5.42
CA TYR A 120 6.06 -1.05 -4.88
C TYR A 120 5.65 -2.51 -4.97
N LEU A 121 4.88 -2.99 -3.99
CA LEU A 121 3.99 -4.12 -4.28
C LEU A 121 2.97 -3.67 -5.32
N ARG A 122 2.65 -4.52 -6.30
CA ARG A 122 1.67 -4.21 -7.34
C ARG A 122 0.38 -3.61 -6.77
N GLN A 123 -0.18 -4.23 -5.74
CA GLN A 123 -1.44 -3.77 -5.15
C GLN A 123 -1.31 -2.34 -4.59
N SER A 124 -0.21 -2.04 -3.89
CA SER A 124 0.02 -0.69 -3.34
C SER A 124 0.17 0.37 -4.43
N TRP A 125 0.80 0.03 -5.56
CA TRP A 125 0.88 0.91 -6.72
C TRP A 125 -0.49 1.11 -7.39
N GLU A 126 -1.29 0.06 -7.51
CA GLU A 126 -2.65 0.13 -8.07
C GLU A 126 -3.57 0.99 -7.17
N ASP A 127 -3.47 0.83 -5.86
CA ASP A 127 -4.21 1.64 -4.87
C ASP A 127 -3.81 3.13 -4.98
N GLU A 128 -2.51 3.43 -5.05
CA GLU A 128 -2.01 4.80 -5.21
C GLU A 128 -2.46 5.42 -6.55
N THR A 129 -2.30 4.69 -7.65
CA THR A 129 -2.71 5.12 -8.99
C THR A 129 -4.21 5.37 -9.07
N TYR A 130 -5.01 4.52 -8.41
CA TYR A 130 -6.45 4.72 -8.32
C TYR A 130 -6.80 6.01 -7.60
N VAL A 131 -6.19 6.28 -6.44
CA VAL A 131 -6.42 7.52 -5.69
C VAL A 131 -6.04 8.74 -6.52
N VAL A 132 -4.87 8.72 -7.18
CA VAL A 132 -4.44 9.81 -8.08
C VAL A 132 -5.47 10.04 -9.19
N THR A 133 -5.87 8.97 -9.89
CA THR A 133 -6.84 9.06 -10.99
C THR A 133 -8.18 9.64 -10.52
N ARG A 134 -8.65 9.26 -9.33
CA ARG A 134 -9.90 9.77 -8.75
C ARG A 134 -9.80 11.24 -8.36
N ILE A 135 -8.68 11.66 -7.78
CA ILE A 135 -8.43 13.06 -7.44
C ILE A 135 -8.35 13.91 -8.71
N GLU A 136 -7.61 13.46 -9.73
CA GLU A 136 -7.52 14.17 -11.01
C GLU A 136 -8.88 14.31 -11.69
N ALA A 137 -9.72 13.28 -11.66
CA ALA A 137 -11.09 13.35 -12.18
C ALA A 137 -11.93 14.40 -11.43
N MET A 138 -11.86 14.43 -10.09
CA MET A 138 -12.58 15.42 -9.27
C MET A 138 -12.08 16.85 -9.49
N LEU A 139 -10.79 17.03 -9.78
CA LEU A 139 -10.22 18.35 -10.07
C LEU A 139 -10.54 18.83 -11.49
N ALA A 140 -10.77 17.92 -12.42
CA ALA A 140 -11.14 18.23 -13.79
C ALA A 140 -12.62 18.59 -13.93
N ASP A 141 -13.49 17.97 -13.12
CA ASP A 141 -14.91 18.30 -13.08
C ASP A 141 -15.13 19.59 -12.29
N LYS A 142 -15.85 20.53 -12.89
CA LYS A 142 -16.25 21.76 -12.23
C LYS A 142 -17.76 21.70 -12.09
N PRO A 143 -18.30 21.56 -10.88
CA PRO A 143 -19.73 21.52 -10.70
C PRO A 143 -20.31 22.82 -11.24
N ASP A 144 -21.51 22.74 -11.83
CA ASP A 144 -22.23 23.93 -12.26
C ASP A 144 -22.29 24.91 -11.09
N ALA A 145 -21.57 26.03 -11.21
CA ALA A 145 -21.37 26.94 -10.10
C ALA A 145 -22.72 27.31 -9.50
N LEU A 146 -22.94 26.91 -8.25
CA LEU A 146 -24.18 27.22 -7.53
C LEU A 146 -24.37 28.73 -7.53
N ARG A 147 -25.36 29.21 -8.27
CA ARG A 147 -25.66 30.64 -8.32
C ARG A 147 -26.31 31.04 -7.00
N GLY A 148 -25.74 32.05 -6.33
CA GLY A 148 -26.31 32.61 -5.12
C GLY A 148 -25.83 32.01 -3.80
N VAL A 149 -24.68 31.32 -3.78
CA VAL A 149 -24.05 30.80 -2.54
C VAL A 149 -23.97 31.86 -1.44
N GLU A 150 -23.60 33.09 -1.77
CA GLU A 150 -23.52 34.20 -0.80
C GLU A 150 -24.85 34.51 -0.11
N ARG A 151 -25.96 34.37 -0.83
CA ARG A 151 -27.32 34.60 -0.31
C ARG A 151 -27.70 33.47 0.65
N VAL A 152 -27.43 32.23 0.25
CA VAL A 152 -27.68 31.05 1.09
C VAL A 152 -26.88 31.13 2.39
N ILE A 153 -25.59 31.50 2.32
CA ILE A 153 -24.76 31.67 3.53
C ILE A 153 -25.37 32.72 4.47
N LYS A 154 -25.79 33.87 3.95
CA LYS A 154 -26.41 34.93 4.78
C LYS A 154 -27.74 34.49 5.40
N GLU A 155 -28.53 33.68 4.68
CA GLU A 155 -29.78 33.11 5.20
C GLU A 155 -29.49 32.14 6.35
N ILE A 156 -28.49 31.26 6.22
CA ILE A 156 -28.05 30.33 7.28
C ILE A 156 -27.51 31.07 8.51
N GLU A 157 -26.64 32.08 8.31
CA GLU A 157 -26.09 32.90 9.41
C GLU A 157 -27.22 33.56 10.22
N ARG A 158 -28.24 34.08 9.53
CA ARG A 158 -29.40 34.71 10.18
C ARG A 158 -30.28 33.71 10.93
N GLU A 159 -30.54 32.54 10.34
CA GLU A 159 -31.38 31.50 10.96
C GLU A 159 -30.73 30.88 12.20
N GLN A 160 -29.41 30.68 12.16
CA GLN A 160 -28.66 30.10 13.27
C GLN A 160 -28.19 31.14 14.30
N GLY A 161 -28.30 32.45 13.97
CA GLY A 161 -27.83 33.52 14.84
C GLY A 161 -26.31 33.53 15.02
N VAL A 162 -25.57 33.03 14.02
CA VAL A 162 -24.11 32.95 14.03
C VAL A 162 -23.51 33.86 12.95
N GLN A 163 -22.27 34.30 13.16
CA GLN A 163 -21.48 34.91 12.10
C GLN A 163 -20.23 34.08 11.87
N TYR A 164 -20.03 33.64 10.63
CA TYR A 164 -18.84 32.86 10.29
C TYR A 164 -17.61 33.75 10.27
N ALA A 165 -16.49 33.21 10.75
CA ALA A 165 -15.19 33.85 10.52
C ALA A 165 -14.88 33.88 9.01
N PRO A 166 -14.07 34.83 8.52
CA PRO A 166 -13.78 34.97 7.09
C PRO A 166 -13.30 33.67 6.42
N LEU A 167 -12.43 32.90 7.08
CA LEU A 167 -11.92 31.63 6.57
C LEU A 167 -12.98 30.52 6.54
N GLN A 168 -13.89 30.49 7.51
CA GLN A 168 -15.01 29.53 7.51
C GLN A 168 -15.98 29.85 6.38
N ARG A 169 -16.28 31.14 6.17
CA ARG A 169 -17.10 31.59 5.05
C ARG A 169 -16.47 31.20 3.71
N GLN A 170 -15.16 31.43 3.56
CA GLN A 170 -14.43 31.04 2.35
C GLN A 170 -14.47 29.52 2.12
N ALA A 171 -14.35 28.70 3.17
CA ALA A 171 -14.46 27.26 3.06
C ALA A 171 -15.84 26.81 2.56
N VAL A 172 -16.93 27.42 3.06
CA VAL A 172 -18.29 27.13 2.58
C VAL A 172 -18.47 27.54 1.12
N GLU A 173 -17.92 28.70 0.72
CA GLU A 173 -17.97 29.16 -0.66
C GLU A 173 -17.19 28.26 -1.62
N LEU A 174 -16.02 27.76 -1.21
CA LEU A 174 -15.21 26.80 -1.97
C LEU A 174 -15.91 25.44 -2.06
N ALA A 175 -16.47 24.93 -0.96
CA ALA A 175 -17.18 23.65 -0.94
C ALA A 175 -18.38 23.61 -1.91
N ALA A 176 -18.97 24.78 -2.20
CA ALA A 176 -20.09 24.90 -3.13
C ALA A 176 -19.66 25.07 -4.61
N LYS A 177 -18.36 25.26 -4.88
CA LYS A 177 -17.81 25.58 -6.20
C LYS A 177 -16.84 24.53 -6.73
N GLU A 178 -16.20 23.78 -5.82
CA GLU A 178 -15.20 22.77 -6.15
C GLU A 178 -15.73 21.39 -5.74
N GLU A 179 -15.43 20.35 -6.52
CA GLU A 179 -15.78 18.96 -6.15
C GLU A 179 -14.93 18.41 -5.00
N LEU A 180 -13.69 18.90 -4.86
CA LEU A 180 -12.76 18.48 -3.83
C LEU A 180 -12.27 19.68 -3.01
N LEU A 181 -12.50 19.64 -1.70
CA LEU A 181 -12.01 20.62 -0.74
C LEU A 181 -11.26 19.92 0.38
N LEU A 182 -10.04 20.38 0.66
CA LEU A 182 -9.31 20.02 1.87
C LEU A 182 -9.50 21.10 2.94
N LEU A 183 -10.25 20.78 3.99
CA LEU A 183 -10.46 21.68 5.13
C LEU A 183 -9.61 21.21 6.33
N THR A 184 -8.57 21.97 6.66
CA THR A 184 -7.71 21.70 7.80
C THR A 184 -7.96 22.73 8.91
N GLY A 185 -8.11 22.28 10.15
CA GLY A 185 -8.27 23.16 11.32
C GLY A 185 -7.76 22.49 12.58
N GLY A 186 -7.21 23.30 13.50
CA GLY A 186 -6.93 22.87 14.87
C GLY A 186 -8.18 22.93 15.75
N PRO A 187 -8.11 22.41 17.00
CA PRO A 187 -9.20 22.53 17.99
C PRO A 187 -9.53 23.97 18.35
#